data_AF-B9VA16-F1
#
_entry.id   AF-B9VA16-F1
#
_cell.length_a   1.000
_cell.length_b   1.000
_cell.length_c   1.000
_cell.angle_alpha   90.00
_cell.angle_beta   90.00
_cell.angle_gamma   90.00
#
_symmetry.space_group_name_H-M   'P 1'
#
loop_
_entity.id
_entity.type
_entity.pdbx_description
1 polymer ?
#
loop_
_entity_poly.entity_id
_entity_poly.type
_entity_poly.pdbx_seq_one_letter_code
_entity_poly.pdbx_strand_id
1 'polypeptide(L)'
;FPRYQIGESILPSCRPIFELLGVWDDLEAYGFRAKGGAYFCWGPEEWEVRFTDLAAGGDDRVNAWQVTRADFDKLLLDHARKLGVEVHEGVTVKEVEFDGDRPVAAHWARGADEGRITFDQLVDASGRHGLLAARQLRTRTLHNVFRNVATWSYWKGARPLGKGPDGAITVASVPDGWFWYIP
;
A
#
# COMPACT_ATOMS: atom_id res chain seq x y z
N PHE A 1 -4.10 13.43 5.81
CA PHE A 1 -2.87 13.20 5.04
C PHE A 1 -1.95 14.39 5.24
N PRO A 2 -0.63 14.17 5.30
CA PRO A 2 0.02 12.85 5.34
C PRO A 2 -0.39 12.06 6.60
N ARG A 3 -0.31 10.73 6.56
CA ARG A 3 -0.55 9.86 7.73
C ARG A 3 0.38 8.65 7.68
N TYR A 4 0.75 8.13 8.84
CA TYR A 4 1.52 6.90 8.93
C TYR A 4 0.74 5.70 8.37
N GLN A 5 1.46 4.79 7.69
CA GLN A 5 0.96 3.49 7.23
C GLN A 5 2.14 2.56 6.90
N ILE A 6 2.03 1.26 7.22
CA ILE A 6 3.02 0.26 6.82
C ILE A 6 2.74 -0.31 5.41
N GLY A 7 3.79 -0.78 4.74
CA GLY A 7 3.74 -1.42 3.42
C GLY A 7 4.41 -0.55 2.36
N GLU A 8 5.73 -0.55 2.36
CA GLU A 8 6.58 0.48 1.71
C GLU A 8 7.26 -0.02 0.42
N SER A 9 7.23 -1.33 0.17
CA SER A 9 7.93 -1.94 -0.98
C SER A 9 6.98 -2.15 -2.16
N ILE A 10 7.01 -1.23 -3.14
CA ILE A 10 6.17 -1.27 -4.34
C ILE A 10 6.82 -2.20 -5.39
N LEU A 11 5.99 -2.79 -6.26
CA LEU A 11 6.42 -3.72 -7.30
C LEU A 11 6.32 -3.08 -8.70
N PRO A 12 7.11 -3.58 -9.68
CA PRO A 12 7.02 -3.18 -11.08
C PRO A 12 5.61 -3.25 -11.67
N SER A 13 4.82 -4.24 -11.22
CA SER A 13 3.45 -4.47 -11.69
C SER A 13 2.48 -3.33 -11.37
N CYS A 14 2.85 -2.39 -10.49
CA CYS A 14 2.05 -1.21 -10.22
C CYS A 14 2.19 -0.13 -11.30
N ARG A 15 3.28 -0.11 -12.08
CA ARG A 15 3.51 0.94 -13.10
C ARG A 15 2.37 1.05 -14.12
N PRO A 16 1.89 -0.03 -14.77
CA PRO A 16 0.77 0.09 -15.70
C PRO A 16 -0.50 0.68 -15.07
N ILE A 17 -0.71 0.44 -13.77
CA ILE A 17 -1.83 1.03 -13.02
C ILE A 17 -1.59 2.53 -12.81
N PHE A 18 -0.38 2.94 -12.44
CA PHE A 18 -0.06 4.36 -12.26
C PHE A 18 -0.08 5.14 -13.57
N GLU A 19 0.36 4.55 -14.68
CA GLU A 19 0.26 5.11 -16.03
C GLU A 19 -1.22 5.25 -16.42
N LEU A 20 -2.04 4.22 -16.19
CA LEU A 20 -3.49 4.28 -16.43
C LEU A 20 -4.18 5.36 -15.60
N LEU A 21 -3.75 5.54 -14.35
CA LEU A 21 -4.28 6.59 -13.45
C LEU A 21 -3.73 7.98 -13.79
N GLY A 22 -2.72 8.10 -14.66
CA GLY A 22 -2.09 9.38 -15.02
C GLY A 22 -1.14 9.95 -13.94
N VAL A 23 -0.79 9.18 -12.91
CA VAL A 23 0.01 9.63 -11.76
C VAL A 23 1.49 9.23 -11.86
N TRP A 24 1.87 8.52 -12.91
CA TRP A 24 3.24 8.02 -13.09
C TRP A 24 4.30 9.13 -13.03
N ASP A 25 4.10 10.22 -13.79
CA ASP A 25 5.06 11.32 -13.86
C ASP A 25 5.20 12.05 -12.51
N ASP A 26 4.09 12.21 -11.77
CA ASP A 26 4.10 12.78 -10.41
C ASP A 26 4.96 11.89 -9.45
N LEU A 27 4.85 10.57 -9.57
CA LEU A 27 5.62 9.60 -8.76
C LEU A 27 7.11 9.57 -9.14
N GLU A 28 7.41 9.60 -10.44
CA GLU A 28 8.79 9.66 -10.94
C GLU A 28 9.48 10.96 -10.49
N ALA A 29 8.78 12.09 -10.60
CA ALA A 29 9.28 13.39 -10.17
C ALA A 29 9.48 13.50 -8.65
N TYR A 30 8.69 12.79 -7.83
CA TYR A 30 8.90 12.75 -6.38
C TYR A 30 10.24 12.12 -6.01
N GLY A 31 10.71 11.14 -6.79
CA GLY A 31 12.04 10.54 -6.62
C GLY A 31 12.14 9.61 -5.41
N PHE A 32 11.15 8.76 -5.18
CA PHE A 32 11.25 7.69 -4.18
C PHE A 32 12.46 6.78 -4.44
N ARG A 33 12.91 6.04 -3.41
CA ARG A 33 14.07 5.16 -3.53
C ARG A 33 13.80 4.06 -4.56
N ALA A 34 14.45 4.18 -5.71
CA ALA A 34 14.52 3.15 -6.74
C ALA A 34 14.79 1.76 -6.13
N LYS A 35 13.96 0.77 -6.51
CA LYS A 35 14.06 -0.61 -6.07
C LYS A 35 14.42 -1.50 -7.26
N GLY A 36 15.68 -1.92 -7.34
CA GLY A 36 16.17 -2.79 -8.41
C GLY A 36 15.74 -4.25 -8.29
N GLY A 37 15.15 -4.66 -7.17
CA GLY A 37 14.79 -6.05 -6.95
C GLY A 37 14.43 -6.43 -5.52
N ALA A 38 14.68 -7.70 -5.21
CA ALA A 38 14.59 -8.28 -3.87
C ALA A 38 15.76 -9.23 -3.63
N TYR A 39 16.23 -9.30 -2.39
CA TYR A 39 17.24 -10.24 -1.94
C TYR A 39 16.67 -11.12 -0.83
N PHE A 40 16.89 -12.42 -0.93
CA PHE A 40 16.37 -13.41 -0.02
C PHE A 40 17.50 -14.21 0.62
N CYS A 41 17.36 -14.44 1.92
CA CYS A 41 18.18 -15.36 2.69
C CYS A 41 17.23 -16.27 3.49
N TRP A 42 17.01 -17.49 3.01
CA TRP A 42 15.97 -18.37 3.54
C TRP A 42 16.55 -19.74 3.89
N GLY A 43 16.67 -20.01 5.20
CA GLY A 43 17.42 -21.14 5.70
C GLY A 43 18.86 -21.12 5.16
N PRO A 44 19.35 -22.19 4.51
CA PRO A 44 20.68 -22.24 3.93
C PRO A 44 20.77 -21.59 2.54
N GLU A 45 19.66 -21.16 1.96
CA GLU A 45 19.60 -20.69 0.57
C GLU A 45 19.64 -19.15 0.51
N GLU A 46 20.36 -18.64 -0.49
CA GLU A 46 20.37 -17.21 -0.83
C GLU A 46 20.08 -17.04 -2.32
N TRP A 47 19.24 -16.09 -2.66
CA TRP A 47 18.97 -15.72 -4.05
C TRP A 47 18.53 -14.26 -4.17
N GLU A 48 18.58 -13.76 -5.38
CA GLU A 48 18.10 -12.42 -5.72
C GLU A 48 17.10 -12.48 -6.86
N VAL A 49 16.20 -11.51 -6.86
CA VAL A 49 15.30 -11.23 -7.98
C VAL A 49 15.69 -9.87 -8.51
N ARG A 50 16.17 -9.82 -9.75
CA ARG A 50 16.46 -8.59 -10.47
C ARG A 50 15.26 -8.22 -11.32
N PHE A 51 14.74 -7.00 -11.15
CA PHE A 51 13.57 -6.59 -11.92
C PHE A 51 13.88 -6.33 -13.39
N THR A 52 15.13 -6.04 -13.74
CA THR A 52 15.61 -6.00 -15.13
C THR A 52 15.37 -7.32 -15.87
N ASP A 53 15.53 -8.45 -15.17
CA ASP A 53 15.35 -9.78 -15.76
C ASP A 53 13.86 -10.11 -16.00
N LEU A 54 12.96 -9.36 -15.35
CA LEU A 54 11.51 -9.52 -15.45
C LEU A 54 10.87 -8.53 -16.43
N ALA A 55 11.65 -7.59 -16.98
CA ALA A 55 11.14 -6.60 -17.93
C ALA A 55 10.80 -7.26 -19.27
N ALA A 56 9.50 -7.41 -19.56
CA ALA A 56 9.07 -7.86 -20.87
C ALA A 56 9.49 -6.84 -21.94
N GLY A 57 10.32 -7.26 -22.88
CA GLY A 57 10.78 -6.43 -24.00
C GLY A 57 12.03 -5.59 -23.75
N GLY A 58 12.78 -5.81 -22.67
CA GLY A 58 14.07 -5.14 -22.43
C GLY A 58 13.97 -3.67 -22.00
N ASP A 59 12.85 -3.25 -21.42
CA ASP A 59 12.74 -1.93 -20.78
C ASP A 59 13.45 -1.95 -19.42
N ASP A 60 14.71 -1.50 -19.40
CA ASP A 60 15.57 -1.46 -18.20
C ASP A 60 15.20 -0.33 -17.21
N ARG A 61 14.09 0.39 -17.43
CA ARG A 61 13.67 1.48 -16.53
C ARG A 61 13.24 0.94 -15.17
N VAL A 62 13.80 1.55 -14.11
CA VAL A 62 13.37 1.28 -12.74
C VAL A 62 11.92 1.72 -12.58
N ASN A 63 11.03 0.74 -12.40
CA ASN A 63 9.60 0.98 -12.24
C ASN A 63 9.03 0.50 -10.89
N ALA A 64 9.90 0.33 -9.91
CA ALA A 64 9.56 -0.05 -8.56
C ALA A 64 10.29 0.85 -7.57
N TRP A 65 9.64 1.07 -6.42
CA TRP A 65 10.15 2.00 -5.41
C TRP A 65 9.97 1.44 -4.00
N GLN A 66 10.88 1.85 -3.12
CA GLN A 66 10.64 1.89 -1.69
C GLN A 66 10.09 3.28 -1.35
N VAL A 67 8.90 3.33 -0.76
CA VAL A 67 8.15 4.57 -0.58
C VAL A 67 7.92 4.88 0.90
N THR A 68 8.00 6.16 1.26
CA THR A 68 7.40 6.62 2.52
C THR A 68 5.89 6.72 2.31
N ARG A 69 5.13 5.82 2.93
CA ARG A 69 3.69 5.68 2.66
C ARG A 69 2.87 6.92 2.96
N ALA A 70 3.30 7.73 3.93
CA ALA A 70 2.63 8.98 4.24
C ALA A 70 2.62 9.96 3.06
N ASP A 71 3.73 10.00 2.32
CA ASP A 71 3.91 10.87 1.15
C ASP A 71 3.32 10.23 -0.10
N PHE A 72 3.56 8.93 -0.30
CA PHE A 72 3.05 8.17 -1.43
C PHE A 72 1.52 8.19 -1.49
N ASP A 73 0.84 7.85 -0.39
CA ASP A 73 -0.62 7.84 -0.34
C ASP A 73 -1.19 9.27 -0.50
N LYS A 74 -0.50 10.29 0.04
CA LYS A 74 -0.89 11.69 -0.13
C LYS A 74 -0.78 12.12 -1.58
N LEU A 75 0.31 11.77 -2.26
CA LEU A 75 0.52 12.08 -3.67
C LEU A 75 -0.59 11.47 -4.53
N LEU A 76 -0.93 10.20 -4.31
CA LEU A 76 -2.03 9.54 -5.01
C LEU A 76 -3.38 10.22 -4.75
N LEU A 77 -3.67 10.60 -3.50
CA LEU A 77 -4.92 11.26 -3.14
C LEU A 77 -5.01 12.69 -3.69
N ASP A 78 -3.90 13.42 -3.67
CA ASP A 78 -3.82 14.75 -4.27
C ASP A 78 -3.95 14.70 -5.79
N HIS A 79 -3.40 13.66 -6.43
CA HIS A 79 -3.62 13.41 -7.85
C HIS A 79 -5.11 13.19 -8.16
N ALA A 80 -5.81 12.38 -7.36
CA ALA A 80 -7.26 12.21 -7.51
C ALA A 80 -8.03 13.55 -7.40
N ARG A 81 -7.62 14.45 -6.50
CA ARG A 81 -8.19 15.81 -6.42
C ARG A 81 -7.95 16.62 -7.67
N LYS A 82 -6.73 16.57 -8.24
CA LYS A 82 -6.40 17.27 -9.50
C LYS A 82 -7.32 16.81 -10.64
N LEU A 83 -7.73 15.53 -10.63
CA LEU A 83 -8.67 14.96 -11.60
C LEU A 83 -10.15 15.30 -11.31
N GLY A 84 -10.44 16.05 -10.25
CA GLY A 84 -11.79 16.50 -9.90
C GLY A 84 -12.53 15.64 -8.89
N VAL A 85 -11.86 14.67 -8.24
CA VAL A 85 -12.48 13.88 -7.16
C VAL A 85 -12.70 14.76 -5.92
N GLU A 86 -13.92 14.77 -5.40
CA GLU A 86 -14.23 15.37 -4.11
C GLU A 86 -13.64 14.53 -2.97
N VAL A 87 -12.64 15.08 -2.29
CA VAL A 87 -11.93 14.37 -1.21
C VAL A 87 -12.14 15.09 0.12
N HIS A 88 -12.79 14.40 1.05
CA HIS A 88 -13.01 14.87 2.42
C HIS A 88 -12.07 14.17 3.40
N GLU A 89 -11.11 14.91 3.94
CA GLU A 89 -10.19 14.41 4.98
C GLU A 89 -10.69 14.73 6.39
N GLY A 90 -10.28 13.91 7.37
CA GLY A 90 -10.77 14.03 8.75
C GLY A 90 -12.22 13.60 8.94
N VAL A 91 -12.86 13.09 7.87
CA VAL A 91 -14.21 12.53 7.90
C VAL A 91 -14.13 11.02 8.00
N THR A 92 -14.79 10.44 8.99
CA THR A 92 -14.85 8.99 9.20
C THR A 92 -16.26 8.50 8.92
N VAL A 93 -16.41 7.64 7.91
CA VAL A 93 -17.64 6.86 7.73
C VAL A 93 -17.76 5.84 8.86
N LYS A 94 -18.88 5.87 9.58
CA LYS A 94 -19.15 5.02 10.75
C LYS A 94 -20.03 3.82 10.41
N GLU A 95 -21.01 4.05 9.53
CA GLU A 95 -22.06 3.11 9.20
C GLU A 95 -22.56 3.36 7.78
N VAL A 96 -22.98 2.30 7.10
CA VAL A 96 -23.66 2.31 5.79
C VAL A 96 -25.10 1.85 5.98
N GLU A 97 -26.04 2.62 5.45
CA GLU A 97 -27.46 2.28 5.36
C GLU A 97 -27.70 1.38 4.14
N PHE A 98 -28.59 0.39 4.31
CA PHE A 98 -28.97 -0.55 3.25
C PHE A 98 -30.49 -0.52 3.03
N ASP A 99 -30.87 -0.61 1.75
CA ASP A 99 -32.22 -0.95 1.32
C ASP A 99 -32.18 -2.39 0.76
N GLY A 100 -32.68 -3.34 1.54
CA GLY A 100 -32.41 -4.76 1.32
C GLY A 100 -30.90 -5.03 1.36
N ASP A 101 -30.35 -5.56 0.26
CA ASP A 101 -28.91 -5.85 0.11
C ASP A 101 -28.12 -4.71 -0.56
N ARG A 102 -28.79 -3.62 -0.96
CA ARG A 102 -28.15 -2.49 -1.66
C ARG A 102 -27.73 -1.40 -0.68
N PRO A 103 -26.45 -0.97 -0.65
CA PRO A 103 -26.04 0.19 0.13
C PRO A 103 -26.57 1.47 -0.53
N VAL A 104 -27.18 2.37 0.24
CA VAL A 104 -27.86 3.57 -0.29
C VAL A 104 -27.38 4.88 0.34
N ALA A 105 -26.83 4.84 1.54
CA ALA A 105 -26.28 6.00 2.22
C ALA A 105 -25.22 5.61 3.25
N ALA A 106 -24.50 6.59 3.77
CA ALA A 106 -23.56 6.40 4.87
C ALA A 106 -23.63 7.54 5.88
N HIS A 107 -23.48 7.18 7.15
CA HIS A 107 -23.30 8.12 8.24
C HIS A 107 -21.82 8.39 8.48
N TRP A 108 -21.46 9.66 8.59
CA TRP A 108 -20.10 10.12 8.78
C TRP A 108 -19.97 11.04 9.99
N ALA A 109 -18.76 11.12 10.54
CA ALA A 109 -18.41 12.06 11.60
C ALA A 109 -17.10 12.78 11.30
N ARG A 110 -17.00 14.06 11.69
CA ARG A 110 -15.84 14.94 11.60
C ARG A 110 -15.71 15.76 12.88
N GLY A 111 -14.91 15.29 13.83
CA GLY A 111 -14.84 15.93 15.15
C GLY A 111 -16.18 15.78 15.89
N ALA A 112 -16.81 16.90 16.23
CA ALA A 112 -18.15 16.93 16.83
C ALA A 112 -19.29 16.93 15.79
N ASP A 113 -18.98 17.17 14.52
CA ASP A 113 -19.98 17.20 13.46
C ASP A 113 -20.27 15.78 12.97
N GLU A 114 -21.53 15.52 12.63
CA GLU A 114 -21.97 14.28 12.01
C GLU A 114 -22.95 14.57 10.87
N GLY A 115 -23.12 13.60 9.98
CA GLY A 115 -24.03 13.76 8.86
C GLY A 115 -24.29 12.46 8.11
N ARG A 116 -25.06 12.60 7.04
CA ARG A 116 -25.49 11.51 6.18
C ARG A 116 -25.26 11.89 4.72
N ILE A 117 -24.75 10.96 3.93
CA ILE A 117 -24.55 11.13 2.47
C ILE A 117 -25.19 9.97 1.72
N THR A 118 -25.92 10.25 0.65
CA THR A 118 -26.53 9.25 -0.24
C THR A 118 -25.64 9.00 -1.45
N PHE A 119 -25.69 7.79 -2.00
CA PHE A 119 -24.91 7.42 -3.19
C PHE A 119 -25.57 6.27 -3.95
N ASP A 120 -25.15 6.08 -5.20
CA ASP A 120 -25.62 4.96 -6.03
C ASP A 120 -24.78 3.71 -5.90
N GLN A 121 -23.48 3.86 -5.63
CA GLN A 121 -22.50 2.79 -5.55
C GLN A 121 -21.53 3.07 -4.42
N LEU A 122 -21.04 2.02 -3.79
CA LEU A 122 -20.08 2.10 -2.69
C LEU A 122 -18.89 1.19 -2.96
N VAL A 123 -17.69 1.75 -2.84
CA VAL A 123 -16.43 1.01 -2.82
C VAL A 123 -15.81 1.13 -1.44
N ASP A 124 -15.71 0.03 -0.70
CA ASP A 124 -15.06 0.01 0.61
C ASP A 124 -13.53 -0.15 0.44
N ALA A 125 -12.83 0.99 0.54
CA ALA A 125 -11.37 1.06 0.55
C ALA A 125 -10.78 1.31 1.96
N SER A 126 -11.49 0.93 3.04
CA SER A 126 -11.09 1.18 4.44
C SER A 126 -9.90 0.34 4.95
N GLY A 127 -9.30 -0.49 4.08
CA GLY A 127 -8.16 -1.34 4.41
C GLY A 127 -8.49 -2.35 5.52
N ARG A 128 -7.57 -2.57 6.46
CA ARG A 128 -7.73 -3.55 7.54
C ARG A 128 -8.90 -3.24 8.48
N HIS A 129 -9.38 -1.99 8.53
CA HIS A 129 -10.56 -1.62 9.32
C HIS A 129 -11.80 -2.41 8.84
N GLY A 130 -11.96 -2.54 7.51
CA GLY A 130 -13.00 -3.35 6.88
C GLY A 130 -14.40 -2.94 7.29
N LEU A 131 -14.82 -1.72 6.95
CA LEU A 131 -16.14 -1.17 7.29
C LEU A 131 -17.27 -2.16 6.95
N LEU A 132 -17.31 -2.64 5.71
CA LEU A 132 -18.31 -3.61 5.27
C LEU A 132 -17.94 -5.02 5.72
N ALA A 133 -16.82 -5.55 5.21
CA ALA A 133 -16.46 -6.97 5.35
C ALA A 133 -16.24 -7.41 6.80
N ALA A 134 -15.70 -6.54 7.67
CA ALA A 134 -15.39 -6.91 9.05
C ALA A 134 -16.47 -6.49 10.05
N ARG A 135 -17.15 -5.36 9.83
CA ARG A 135 -18.04 -4.77 10.85
C ARG A 135 -19.52 -4.98 10.52
N GLN A 136 -19.95 -4.54 9.34
CA GLN A 136 -21.38 -4.55 9.01
C GLN A 136 -21.85 -5.89 8.44
N LEU A 137 -21.22 -6.38 7.37
CA LEU A 137 -21.60 -7.64 6.72
C LEU A 137 -20.98 -8.86 7.40
N ARG A 138 -19.88 -8.66 8.15
CA ARG A 138 -19.17 -9.71 8.92
C ARG A 138 -18.79 -10.94 8.07
N THR A 139 -18.42 -10.71 6.81
CA THR A 139 -18.01 -11.72 5.83
C THR A 139 -16.51 -12.03 5.85
N ARG A 140 -15.72 -11.31 6.66
CA ARG A 140 -14.27 -11.53 6.75
C ARG A 140 -13.94 -12.86 7.43
N THR A 141 -13.30 -13.75 6.69
CA THR A 141 -12.74 -15.02 7.18
C THR A 141 -11.23 -14.93 7.33
N LEU A 142 -10.69 -15.36 8.48
CA LEU A 142 -9.25 -15.40 8.72
C LEU A 142 -8.62 -16.70 8.21
N HIS A 143 -7.43 -16.61 7.64
CA HIS A 143 -6.68 -17.79 7.22
C HIS A 143 -6.09 -18.53 8.43
N ASN A 144 -6.17 -19.86 8.44
CA ASN A 144 -5.70 -20.65 9.57
C ASN A 144 -4.17 -20.75 9.66
N VAL A 145 -3.48 -20.69 8.51
CA VAL A 145 -2.01 -20.77 8.45
C VAL A 145 -1.34 -19.40 8.66
N PHE A 146 -1.83 -18.33 8.03
CA PHE A 146 -1.18 -17.02 8.04
C PHE A 146 -1.64 -16.17 9.23
N ARG A 147 -1.38 -16.66 10.44
CA ARG A 147 -1.67 -15.96 11.70
C ARG A 147 -0.44 -15.20 12.20
N ASN A 148 0.20 -14.47 11.29
CA ASN A 148 1.44 -13.78 11.55
C ASN A 148 1.20 -12.47 12.31
N VAL A 149 2.12 -12.14 13.19
CA VAL A 149 2.22 -10.82 13.84
C VAL A 149 3.52 -10.19 13.39
N ALA A 150 3.47 -8.90 13.04
CA ALA A 150 4.65 -8.14 12.67
C ALA A 150 4.94 -7.10 13.75
N THR A 151 6.23 -6.92 14.06
CA THR A 151 6.75 -5.78 14.83
C THR A 151 7.84 -5.14 13.99
N TRP A 152 7.89 -3.81 13.98
CA TRP A 152 8.79 -3.07 13.09
C TRP A 152 9.16 -1.72 13.70
N SER A 153 10.24 -1.14 13.21
CA SER A 153 10.70 0.22 13.55
C SER A 153 11.58 0.76 12.41
N TYR A 154 11.97 2.02 12.53
CA TYR A 154 12.80 2.73 11.55
C TYR A 154 14.20 2.97 12.13
N TRP A 155 15.21 2.83 11.28
CA TRP A 155 16.62 3.01 11.65
C TRP A 155 17.27 4.06 10.76
N LYS A 156 18.06 4.95 11.35
CA LYS A 156 18.86 5.95 10.61
C LYS A 156 20.32 5.52 10.60
N GLY A 157 20.95 5.58 9.43
CA GLY A 157 22.36 5.18 9.27
C GLY A 157 22.59 3.67 9.29
N ALA A 158 21.53 2.87 9.14
CA ALA A 158 21.67 1.44 8.90
C ALA A 158 22.45 1.21 7.60
N ARG A 159 23.42 0.30 7.63
CA ARG A 159 24.22 -0.01 6.44
C ARG A 159 23.45 -0.98 5.55
N PRO A 160 23.47 -0.79 4.22
CA PRO A 160 22.97 -1.79 3.29
C PRO A 160 23.67 -3.15 3.50
N LEU A 161 22.97 -4.25 3.22
CA LEU A 161 23.46 -5.62 3.40
C LEU A 161 24.71 -5.95 2.54
N GLY A 162 25.04 -5.09 1.55
CA GLY A 162 26.12 -5.33 0.59
C GLY A 162 25.84 -6.47 -0.39
N LYS A 163 24.60 -6.98 -0.42
CA LYS A 163 24.12 -8.04 -1.30
C LYS A 163 22.82 -7.62 -1.98
N GLY A 164 22.52 -8.24 -3.12
CA GLY A 164 21.32 -8.00 -3.90
C GLY A 164 21.41 -6.76 -4.81
N PRO A 165 20.36 -6.52 -5.63
CA PRO A 165 20.26 -5.35 -6.48
C PRO A 165 20.17 -4.04 -5.68
N ASP A 166 20.54 -2.92 -6.30
CA ASP A 166 20.47 -1.62 -5.63
C ASP A 166 19.03 -1.29 -5.18
N GLY A 167 18.90 -0.81 -3.94
CA GLY A 167 17.60 -0.47 -3.33
C GLY A 167 16.66 -1.66 -3.09
N ALA A 168 17.14 -2.89 -3.25
CA ALA A 168 16.33 -4.09 -3.02
C ALA A 168 15.84 -4.19 -1.57
N ILE A 169 14.64 -4.75 -1.42
CA ILE A 169 14.19 -5.25 -0.11
C ILE A 169 15.02 -6.49 0.22
N THR A 170 15.47 -6.61 1.48
CA THR A 170 15.99 -7.87 2.01
C THR A 170 14.88 -8.58 2.77
N VAL A 171 14.71 -9.87 2.50
CA VAL A 171 13.80 -10.76 3.21
C VAL A 171 14.61 -11.93 3.75
N ALA A 172 14.66 -12.10 5.07
CA ALA A 172 15.49 -13.12 5.67
C ALA A 172 14.76 -13.93 6.73
N SER A 173 14.82 -15.25 6.64
CA SER A 173 14.23 -16.16 7.62
C SER A 173 15.02 -16.15 8.93
N VAL A 174 14.31 -16.31 10.04
CA VAL A 174 14.84 -16.58 11.38
C VAL A 174 14.09 -17.79 11.96
N PRO A 175 14.57 -18.44 13.05
CA PRO A 175 13.94 -19.66 13.56
C PRO A 175 12.42 -19.59 13.74
N ASP A 176 11.91 -18.44 14.19
CA ASP A 176 10.49 -18.23 14.48
C ASP A 176 9.80 -17.26 13.50
N GLY A 177 10.33 -17.09 12.27
CA GLY A 177 9.69 -16.26 11.26
C GLY A 177 10.66 -15.69 10.23
N TRP A 178 10.51 -14.40 9.94
CA TRP A 178 11.36 -13.68 8.99
C TRP A 178 11.32 -12.19 9.29
N PHE A 179 12.31 -11.46 8.81
CA PHE A 179 12.32 -10.00 8.85
C PHE A 179 12.44 -9.42 7.44
N TRP A 180 11.97 -8.19 7.28
CA TRP A 180 12.27 -7.37 6.12
C TRP A 180 13.23 -6.24 6.50
N TYR A 181 14.06 -5.84 5.54
CA TYR A 181 14.79 -4.60 5.56
C TYR A 181 14.53 -3.86 4.25
N ILE A 182 13.94 -2.67 4.37
CA ILE A 182 13.58 -1.79 3.26
C ILE A 182 14.41 -0.51 3.43
N PRO A 183 15.27 -0.17 2.45
CA PRO A 183 16.08 1.04 2.49
C PRO A 183 15.28 2.32 2.24
#